data_AF-C6J3J9-F1
#
_entry.id   AF-C6J3J9-F1
#
_cell.length_a   1.000
_cell.length_b   1.000
_cell.length_c   1.000
_cell.angle_alpha   90.00
_cell.angle_beta   90.00
_cell.angle_gamma   90.00
#
_symmetry.space_group_name_H-M   'P 1'
#
loop_
_entity.id
_entity.type
_entity.pdbx_description
1 polymer ?
#
loop_
_entity_poly.entity_id
_entity_poly.type
_entity_poly.pdbx_seq_one_letter_code
_entity_poly.pdbx_strand_id
1 'polypeptide(L)'
;MKPQFRYLNHPVLTPVPGCDWADKMVLNPAIVKDPASSTIHMLFRATGPWPQKRREGCHDPYPIFLGYARSDDQGETWDADFSRPALAPELGYEEHELYITDIHGRKVRNYANGCIEDPRIFEVENQLYVTVACRPFPPGPYWLSDQDPPIETRYEYIPDWVFEEGREEDLFVQTARANDTVTVLYKLNLDELKQGAYEKAFQYIGPLTEGHVSDNRDVFLFPNKMMIDGKEQYLMLHRPMNVLPFDEGEKVKKPSIYLAAASSIEDFASERAAHRLLASPRFDWEENRIGASWPPLKLVNGEWLVSYHGKKDAEFGYTQSFMIVKEQEDDFPIVIHRCPTRLMYAEREWEMPTDYPTPCLFTTGGIVMGEDLIMSYGAADQKVGVAWVNLDELVSYIRTFDAEGNQI
;
A
#
# COMPACT_ATOMS: atom_id res chain seq x y z
N MET A 1 -15.88 18.19 18.32
CA MET A 1 -16.67 18.32 17.07
C MET A 1 -16.12 17.30 16.09
N LYS A 2 -16.94 16.73 15.18
CA LYS A 2 -16.41 15.85 14.12
C LYS A 2 -15.54 16.68 13.17
N PRO A 3 -14.31 16.24 12.85
CA PRO A 3 -13.40 16.99 11.98
C PRO A 3 -14.02 17.18 10.59
N GLN A 4 -13.76 18.33 9.98
CA GLN A 4 -14.27 18.67 8.66
C GLN A 4 -13.20 18.38 7.61
N PHE A 5 -13.49 17.43 6.73
CA PHE A 5 -12.64 17.12 5.60
C PHE A 5 -13.04 17.99 4.39
N ARG A 6 -12.06 18.68 3.84
CA ARG A 6 -12.17 19.41 2.57
C ARG A 6 -11.69 18.50 1.44
N TYR A 7 -12.33 18.61 0.29
CA TYR A 7 -12.00 17.83 -0.90
C TYR A 7 -12.26 18.67 -2.15
N LEU A 8 -11.68 18.25 -3.26
CA LEU A 8 -12.02 18.77 -4.58
C LEU A 8 -13.35 18.18 -5.09
N ASN A 9 -14.03 18.93 -5.96
CA ASN A 9 -15.25 18.48 -6.63
C ASN A 9 -14.98 17.72 -7.93
N HIS A 10 -13.71 17.44 -8.23
CA HIS A 10 -13.23 16.71 -9.41
C HIS A 10 -12.03 15.84 -9.01
N PRO A 11 -11.73 14.76 -9.77
CA PRO A 11 -10.50 13.99 -9.59
C PRO A 11 -9.27 14.83 -9.95
N VAL A 12 -8.17 14.64 -9.22
CA VAL A 12 -6.88 15.30 -9.56
C VAL A 12 -6.14 14.58 -10.67
N LEU A 13 -6.31 13.26 -10.80
CA LEU A 13 -5.83 12.47 -11.92
C LEU A 13 -6.90 11.47 -12.35
N THR A 14 -6.98 11.26 -13.67
CA THR A 14 -7.87 10.29 -14.30
C THR A 14 -7.08 9.43 -15.27
N PRO A 15 -7.59 8.25 -15.65
CA PRO A 15 -7.04 7.47 -16.75
C PRO A 15 -6.91 8.31 -18.02
N VAL A 16 -5.88 8.03 -18.82
CA VAL A 16 -5.54 8.79 -20.03
C VAL A 16 -5.77 7.90 -21.25
N PRO A 17 -6.88 8.12 -21.99
CA PRO A 17 -7.20 7.33 -23.17
C PRO A 17 -6.04 7.30 -24.19
N GLY A 18 -5.62 6.10 -24.58
CA GLY A 18 -4.50 5.87 -25.50
C GLY A 18 -3.10 5.86 -24.86
N CYS A 19 -3.00 6.01 -23.53
CA CYS A 19 -1.76 5.78 -22.80
C CYS A 19 -1.72 4.33 -22.30
N ASP A 20 -1.02 3.42 -22.99
CA ASP A 20 -1.09 1.97 -22.75
C ASP A 20 -0.88 1.54 -21.29
N TRP A 21 -0.13 2.31 -20.49
CA TRP A 21 0.15 2.01 -19.08
C TRP A 21 -0.76 2.73 -18.08
N ALA A 22 -1.66 3.62 -18.54
CA ALA A 22 -2.54 4.45 -17.71
C ALA A 22 -3.95 4.66 -18.32
N ASP A 23 -4.33 3.87 -19.32
CA ASP A 23 -5.59 4.00 -20.07
C ASP A 23 -6.81 3.59 -19.23
N LYS A 24 -6.64 2.61 -18.33
CA LYS A 24 -7.75 2.03 -17.57
C LYS A 24 -7.87 2.60 -16.16
N MET A 25 -6.75 2.86 -15.52
CA MET A 25 -6.67 3.17 -14.09
C MET A 25 -5.54 4.14 -13.78
N VAL A 26 -5.81 5.12 -12.92
CA VAL A 26 -4.83 5.98 -12.24
C VAL A 26 -5.33 6.22 -10.81
N LEU A 27 -4.74 5.57 -9.81
CA LEU A 27 -5.28 5.51 -8.44
C LEU A 27 -4.18 5.35 -7.37
N ASN A 28 -4.61 5.18 -6.11
CA ASN A 28 -3.79 4.81 -4.94
C ASN A 28 -2.42 5.52 -4.87
N PRO A 29 -2.40 6.85 -4.85
CA PRO A 29 -1.16 7.62 -4.80
C PRO A 29 -0.48 7.69 -3.42
N ALA A 30 0.82 7.43 -3.37
CA ALA A 30 1.67 7.95 -2.31
C ALA A 30 1.99 9.43 -2.57
N ILE A 31 2.12 10.22 -1.52
CA ILE A 31 2.64 11.59 -1.59
C ILE A 31 3.76 11.82 -0.57
N VAL A 32 4.69 12.70 -0.91
CA VAL A 32 5.78 13.15 -0.04
C VAL A 32 6.05 14.63 -0.27
N LYS A 33 6.38 15.34 0.80
CA LYS A 33 6.78 16.75 0.74
C LYS A 33 8.27 16.84 0.35
N ASP A 34 8.61 17.76 -0.55
CA ASP A 34 10.02 18.09 -0.81
C ASP A 34 10.63 18.80 0.43
N PRO A 35 11.76 18.32 0.98
CA PRO A 35 12.38 18.93 2.16
C PRO A 35 12.93 20.35 1.91
N ALA A 36 13.20 20.71 0.66
CA ALA A 36 13.77 22.00 0.25
C ALA A 36 12.72 23.00 -0.27
N SER A 37 11.44 22.63 -0.39
CA SER A 37 10.40 23.51 -0.92
C SER A 37 9.00 23.21 -0.36
N SER A 38 7.97 23.87 -0.89
CA SER A 38 6.56 23.55 -0.62
C SER A 38 5.97 22.54 -1.61
N THR A 39 6.75 22.07 -2.59
CA THR A 39 6.30 21.13 -3.60
C THR A 39 5.96 19.78 -2.97
N ILE A 40 4.86 19.19 -3.42
CA ILE A 40 4.46 17.83 -3.09
C ILE A 40 4.72 16.95 -4.30
N HIS A 41 5.32 15.80 -4.07
CA HIS A 41 5.58 14.78 -5.08
C HIS A 41 4.67 13.59 -4.87
N MET A 42 4.19 13.01 -5.96
CA MET A 42 3.27 11.88 -5.96
C MET A 42 3.85 10.73 -6.78
N LEU A 43 3.71 9.51 -6.25
CA LEU A 43 3.78 8.28 -7.03
C LEU A 43 2.39 7.67 -7.08
N PHE A 44 1.81 7.53 -8.27
CA PHE A 44 0.46 6.99 -8.43
C PHE A 44 0.50 5.64 -9.14
N ARG A 45 -0.37 4.72 -8.72
CA ARG A 45 -0.59 3.45 -9.40
C ARG A 45 -1.31 3.69 -10.73
N ALA A 46 -0.85 3.06 -11.81
CA ALA A 46 -1.52 3.11 -13.10
C ALA A 46 -1.51 1.76 -13.82
N THR A 47 -2.54 1.51 -14.62
CA THR A 47 -2.56 0.35 -15.53
C THR A 47 -3.46 0.60 -16.74
N GLY A 48 -3.19 -0.15 -17.81
CA GLY A 48 -3.99 -0.26 -19.02
C GLY A 48 -3.83 -1.67 -19.62
N PRO A 49 -4.67 -2.05 -20.60
CA PRO A 49 -4.53 -3.33 -21.28
C PRO A 49 -3.17 -3.41 -21.98
N TRP A 50 -2.48 -4.55 -21.86
CA TRP A 50 -1.13 -4.72 -22.38
C TRP A 50 -1.04 -5.85 -23.45
N PRO A 51 -1.72 -5.69 -24.60
CA PRO A 51 -1.93 -6.76 -25.59
C PRO A 51 -0.63 -7.32 -26.17
N GLN A 52 0.47 -6.58 -26.15
CA GLN A 52 1.80 -7.01 -26.58
C GLN A 52 2.36 -8.22 -25.80
N LYS A 53 1.81 -8.52 -24.61
CA LYS A 53 2.18 -9.69 -23.81
C LYS A 53 1.03 -10.70 -23.66
N ARG A 54 -0.08 -10.54 -24.39
CA ARG A 54 -1.23 -11.45 -24.29
C ARG A 54 -0.86 -12.86 -24.73
N ARG A 55 -1.19 -13.85 -23.89
CA ARG A 55 -1.10 -15.29 -24.22
C ARG A 55 -2.35 -15.75 -24.97
N GLU A 56 -2.19 -16.73 -25.87
CA GLU A 56 -3.32 -17.31 -26.60
C GLU A 56 -4.34 -17.90 -25.63
N GLY A 57 -5.62 -17.52 -25.78
CA GLY A 57 -6.71 -17.97 -24.90
C GLY A 57 -6.84 -17.21 -23.57
N CYS A 58 -5.96 -16.24 -23.28
CA CYS A 58 -6.01 -15.40 -22.08
C CYS A 58 -6.56 -13.99 -22.38
N HIS A 59 -7.01 -13.30 -21.34
CA HIS A 59 -7.33 -11.87 -21.42
C HIS A 59 -6.05 -11.05 -21.56
N ASP A 60 -6.13 -9.78 -21.98
CA ASP A 60 -4.95 -8.91 -21.93
C ASP A 60 -4.41 -8.83 -20.48
N PRO A 61 -3.08 -8.89 -20.27
CA PRO A 61 -2.53 -8.64 -18.95
C PRO A 61 -2.70 -7.16 -18.61
N TYR A 62 -2.85 -6.88 -17.32
CA TYR A 62 -2.90 -5.54 -16.75
C TYR A 62 -1.72 -5.37 -15.80
N PRO A 63 -0.49 -5.22 -16.34
CA PRO A 63 0.67 -4.88 -15.53
C PRO A 63 0.45 -3.55 -14.84
N ILE A 64 0.97 -3.43 -13.63
CA ILE A 64 0.73 -2.26 -12.79
C ILE A 64 2.03 -1.50 -12.62
N PHE A 65 1.98 -0.22 -12.97
CA PHE A 65 3.08 0.71 -13.02
C PHE A 65 2.92 1.77 -11.92
N LEU A 66 4.02 2.46 -11.60
CA LEU A 66 3.96 3.74 -10.90
C LEU A 66 4.25 4.88 -11.87
N GLY A 67 3.35 5.87 -11.93
CA GLY A 67 3.58 7.16 -12.55
C GLY A 67 4.00 8.22 -11.54
N TYR A 68 4.43 9.38 -12.03
CA TYR A 68 4.88 10.50 -11.22
C TYR A 68 4.06 11.76 -11.49
N ALA A 69 3.73 12.49 -10.43
CA ALA A 69 3.16 13.82 -10.52
C ALA A 69 3.72 14.74 -9.42
N ARG A 70 3.52 16.05 -9.59
CA ARG A 70 3.88 17.05 -8.59
C ARG A 70 2.82 18.14 -8.46
N SER A 71 2.80 18.80 -7.31
CA SER A 71 1.95 19.94 -7.03
C SER A 71 2.74 21.04 -6.32
N ASP A 72 2.58 22.28 -6.76
CA ASP A 72 3.23 23.47 -6.19
C ASP A 72 2.25 24.35 -5.39
N ASP A 73 0.98 23.94 -5.29
CA ASP A 73 -0.12 24.69 -4.68
C ASP A 73 -0.85 23.88 -3.59
N GLN A 74 -0.10 23.07 -2.84
CA GLN A 74 -0.60 22.26 -1.72
C GLN A 74 -1.64 21.20 -2.12
N GLY A 75 -1.51 20.65 -3.33
CA GLY A 75 -2.31 19.53 -3.81
C GLY A 75 -3.60 19.91 -4.51
N GLU A 76 -3.84 21.21 -4.77
CA GLU A 76 -5.01 21.70 -5.50
C GLU A 76 -4.92 21.35 -6.99
N THR A 77 -3.73 21.50 -7.58
CA THR A 77 -3.44 21.12 -8.97
C THR A 77 -2.21 20.24 -9.08
N TRP A 78 -2.17 19.40 -10.12
CA TRP A 78 -1.15 18.39 -10.32
C TRP A 78 -0.63 18.38 -11.76
N ASP A 79 0.69 18.34 -11.90
CA ASP A 79 1.44 18.18 -13.14
C ASP A 79 1.98 16.74 -13.19
N ALA A 80 1.38 15.88 -14.02
CA ALA A 80 1.69 14.46 -14.10
C ALA A 80 2.46 14.11 -15.38
N ASP A 81 3.52 13.32 -15.23
CA ASP A 81 4.26 12.77 -16.36
C ASP A 81 3.60 11.48 -16.85
N PHE A 82 2.84 11.59 -17.94
CA PHE A 82 2.27 10.44 -18.66
C PHE A 82 3.13 9.96 -19.83
N SER A 83 4.29 10.59 -20.09
CA SER A 83 5.16 10.21 -21.22
C SER A 83 5.81 8.84 -21.02
N ARG A 84 6.03 8.45 -19.76
CA ARG A 84 6.57 7.15 -19.35
C ARG A 84 6.28 6.89 -17.86
N PRO A 85 6.20 5.62 -17.42
CA PRO A 85 6.11 5.31 -16.01
C PRO A 85 7.41 5.69 -15.27
N ALA A 86 7.27 6.06 -14.00
CA ALA A 86 8.39 6.26 -13.08
C ALA A 86 8.98 4.93 -12.59
N LEU A 87 8.16 3.90 -12.43
CA LEU A 87 8.62 2.55 -12.13
C LEU A 87 7.73 1.53 -12.87
N ALA A 88 8.36 0.59 -13.58
CA ALA A 88 7.67 -0.39 -14.40
C ALA A 88 8.07 -1.83 -14.00
N PRO A 89 7.14 -2.79 -14.07
CA PRO A 89 7.46 -4.21 -13.97
C PRO A 89 8.21 -4.70 -15.23
N GLU A 90 9.06 -5.71 -15.08
CA GLU A 90 9.87 -6.28 -16.17
C GLU A 90 9.06 -7.22 -17.10
N LEU A 91 8.04 -7.90 -16.56
CA LEU A 91 7.16 -8.81 -17.31
C LEU A 91 7.92 -9.96 -18.01
N GLY A 92 8.90 -10.52 -17.31
CA GLY A 92 9.58 -11.77 -17.65
C GLY A 92 8.73 -12.99 -17.33
N TYR A 93 8.94 -14.08 -18.07
CA TYR A 93 8.24 -15.35 -17.90
C TYR A 93 9.19 -16.53 -17.81
N GLU A 94 10.39 -16.42 -18.37
CA GLU A 94 11.43 -17.42 -18.24
C GLU A 94 12.12 -17.29 -16.88
N GLU A 95 12.53 -18.40 -16.28
CA GLU A 95 13.11 -18.39 -14.94
C GLU A 95 14.32 -17.44 -14.80
N HIS A 96 15.16 -17.37 -15.83
CA HIS A 96 16.36 -16.52 -15.82
C HIS A 96 16.05 -15.01 -15.88
N GLU A 97 14.84 -14.63 -16.31
CA GLU A 97 14.34 -13.25 -16.34
C GLU A 97 13.78 -12.81 -14.98
N LEU A 98 13.45 -13.74 -14.08
CA LEU A 98 12.86 -13.47 -12.77
C LEU A 98 13.88 -13.12 -11.68
N TYR A 99 14.96 -12.46 -12.09
CA TYR A 99 16.03 -12.04 -11.21
C TYR A 99 16.33 -10.55 -11.39
N ILE A 100 16.60 -9.88 -10.27
CA ILE A 100 16.97 -8.47 -10.20
C ILE A 100 18.26 -8.31 -9.37
N THR A 101 18.95 -7.19 -9.55
CA THR A 101 20.11 -6.84 -8.72
C THR A 101 19.65 -5.95 -7.57
N ASP A 102 19.94 -6.36 -6.33
CA ASP A 102 19.64 -5.54 -5.15
C ASP A 102 20.66 -4.40 -4.94
N ILE A 103 20.38 -3.55 -3.94
CA ILE A 103 21.24 -2.45 -3.49
C ILE A 103 22.67 -2.88 -3.12
N HIS A 104 22.91 -4.16 -2.82
CA HIS A 104 24.23 -4.70 -2.50
C HIS A 104 24.92 -5.35 -3.71
N GLY A 105 24.33 -5.30 -4.90
CA GLY A 105 24.86 -5.90 -6.12
C GLY A 105 24.64 -7.41 -6.22
N ARG A 106 23.76 -7.99 -5.40
CA ARG A 106 23.47 -9.43 -5.42
C ARG A 106 22.32 -9.72 -6.39
N LYS A 107 22.43 -10.83 -7.11
CA LYS A 107 21.35 -11.35 -7.96
C LYS A 107 20.33 -12.07 -7.07
N VAL A 108 19.10 -11.54 -7.00
CA VAL A 108 18.00 -12.03 -6.15
C VAL A 108 16.73 -12.23 -6.96
N ARG A 109 15.73 -12.96 -6.43
CA ARG A 109 14.43 -13.14 -7.08
C ARG A 109 13.68 -11.81 -7.22
N ASN A 110 13.09 -11.57 -8.39
CA ASN A 110 12.32 -10.36 -8.68
C ASN A 110 10.83 -10.57 -8.35
N TYR A 111 10.42 -10.22 -7.13
CA TYR A 111 9.01 -10.26 -6.73
C TYR A 111 8.17 -9.16 -7.39
N ALA A 112 8.81 -8.11 -7.92
CA ALA A 112 8.19 -6.98 -8.61
C ALA A 112 8.02 -7.19 -10.13
N ASN A 113 8.22 -8.41 -10.62
CA ASN A 113 8.23 -8.73 -12.05
C ASN A 113 6.88 -8.48 -12.74
N GLY A 114 5.75 -8.71 -12.07
CA GLY A 114 4.42 -8.64 -12.69
C GLY A 114 3.67 -7.35 -12.41
N CYS A 115 3.72 -6.88 -11.15
CA CYS A 115 2.94 -5.75 -10.66
C CYS A 115 3.68 -4.97 -9.58
N ILE A 116 3.41 -3.66 -9.54
CA ILE A 116 3.96 -2.71 -8.58
C ILE A 116 2.81 -1.80 -8.12
N GLU A 117 2.15 -2.17 -7.04
CA GLU A 117 0.89 -1.56 -6.59
C GLU A 117 1.05 -0.72 -5.33
N ASP A 118 0.12 0.23 -5.17
CA ASP A 118 -0.21 0.93 -3.93
C ASP A 118 1.05 1.40 -3.16
N PRO A 119 1.84 2.34 -3.72
CA PRO A 119 3.07 2.81 -3.09
C PRO A 119 2.79 3.45 -1.73
N ARG A 120 3.74 3.35 -0.80
CA ARG A 120 3.80 4.19 0.41
C ARG A 120 5.20 4.74 0.56
N ILE A 121 5.32 6.07 0.64
CA ILE A 121 6.62 6.74 0.79
C ILE A 121 6.82 7.10 2.27
N PHE A 122 7.96 6.74 2.84
CA PHE A 122 8.31 7.04 4.23
C PHE A 122 9.81 7.22 4.41
N GLU A 123 10.16 7.84 5.53
CA GLU A 123 11.54 8.02 5.95
C GLU A 123 11.90 7.01 7.05
N VAL A 124 13.09 6.41 6.97
CA VAL A 124 13.71 5.67 8.07
C VAL A 124 15.15 6.15 8.18
N GLU A 125 15.58 6.54 9.38
CA GLU A 125 16.96 7.02 9.62
C GLU A 125 17.43 8.11 8.63
N ASN A 126 16.56 9.08 8.29
CA ASN A 126 16.84 10.15 7.32
C ASN A 126 17.09 9.68 5.89
N GLN A 127 16.58 8.51 5.51
CA GLN A 127 16.59 8.01 4.14
C GLN A 127 15.16 7.75 3.69
N LEU A 128 14.85 8.11 2.44
CA LEU A 128 13.52 7.92 1.88
C LEU A 128 13.40 6.53 1.25
N TYR A 129 12.28 5.88 1.51
CA TYR A 129 11.95 4.58 0.99
C TYR A 129 10.54 4.59 0.40
N VAL A 130 10.28 3.61 -0.46
CA VAL A 130 8.94 3.30 -0.92
C VAL A 130 8.69 1.80 -0.82
N THR A 131 7.58 1.42 -0.21
CA THR A 131 7.04 0.06 -0.29
C THR A 131 6.01 -0.02 -1.40
N VAL A 132 5.97 -1.17 -2.05
CA VAL A 132 5.01 -1.47 -3.12
C VAL A 132 4.53 -2.91 -2.97
N ALA A 133 3.23 -3.12 -3.12
CA ALA A 133 2.63 -4.44 -3.14
C ALA A 133 2.85 -5.07 -4.52
N CYS A 134 3.59 -6.16 -4.59
CA CYS A 134 4.03 -6.76 -5.84
C CYS A 134 3.47 -8.16 -6.04
N ARG A 135 3.34 -8.57 -7.30
CA ARG A 135 3.08 -9.95 -7.69
C ARG A 135 4.13 -10.43 -8.69
N PRO A 136 4.57 -11.69 -8.62
CA PRO A 136 5.50 -12.25 -9.58
C PRO A 136 5.02 -12.16 -11.04
N PHE A 137 3.71 -12.29 -11.29
CA PHE A 137 3.15 -12.23 -12.64
C PHE A 137 1.97 -11.27 -12.73
N PRO A 138 1.78 -10.58 -13.87
CA PRO A 138 0.70 -9.60 -14.02
C PRO A 138 -0.66 -10.29 -13.92
N PRO A 139 -1.66 -9.68 -13.28
CA PRO A 139 -3.03 -10.14 -13.34
C PRO A 139 -3.61 -9.84 -14.73
N GLY A 140 -4.68 -10.53 -15.10
CA GLY A 140 -5.60 -10.01 -16.11
C GLY A 140 -6.54 -8.95 -15.53
N PRO A 141 -7.68 -8.67 -16.18
CA PRO A 141 -8.70 -7.75 -15.68
C PRO A 141 -9.33 -8.32 -14.40
N TYR A 142 -8.77 -7.97 -13.24
CA TYR A 142 -9.12 -8.58 -11.96
C TYR A 142 -10.54 -8.26 -11.50
N TRP A 143 -11.15 -7.19 -11.99
CA TRP A 143 -12.55 -6.85 -11.70
C TRP A 143 -13.57 -7.81 -12.29
N LEU A 144 -13.16 -8.71 -13.19
CA LEU A 144 -14.05 -9.76 -13.66
C LEU A 144 -14.36 -10.80 -12.58
N SER A 145 -13.59 -10.84 -11.47
CA SER A 145 -13.90 -11.71 -10.32
C SER A 145 -15.18 -11.32 -9.60
N ASP A 146 -15.62 -10.07 -9.75
CA ASP A 146 -16.84 -9.55 -9.10
C ASP A 146 -18.10 -9.76 -9.97
N GLN A 147 -17.97 -10.35 -11.16
CA GLN A 147 -19.10 -10.67 -12.06
C GLN A 147 -19.78 -11.99 -11.68
N ASP A 148 -20.98 -12.24 -12.24
CA ASP A 148 -21.70 -13.51 -12.11
C ASP A 148 -21.88 -14.17 -13.50
N PRO A 149 -21.21 -15.30 -13.78
CA PRO A 149 -20.26 -16.02 -12.92
C PRO A 149 -18.90 -15.29 -12.80
N PRO A 150 -18.14 -15.51 -11.71
CA PRO A 150 -16.84 -14.87 -11.50
C PRO A 150 -15.79 -15.44 -12.47
N ILE A 151 -14.94 -14.56 -13.00
CA ILE A 151 -13.83 -14.93 -13.89
C ILE A 151 -12.50 -14.64 -13.20
N GLU A 152 -11.77 -15.71 -12.88
CA GLU A 152 -10.46 -15.65 -12.21
C GLU A 152 -9.32 -15.47 -13.22
N THR A 153 -8.81 -14.24 -13.33
CA THR A 153 -7.71 -13.90 -14.26
C THR A 153 -6.34 -13.84 -13.57
N ARG A 154 -6.28 -14.07 -12.25
CA ARG A 154 -5.05 -13.99 -11.43
C ARG A 154 -3.93 -14.92 -11.89
N TYR A 155 -4.30 -16.08 -12.46
CA TYR A 155 -3.39 -17.19 -12.73
C TYR A 155 -2.99 -17.33 -14.21
N GLU A 156 -3.62 -16.57 -15.11
CA GLU A 156 -3.44 -16.71 -16.58
C GLU A 156 -1.98 -16.55 -17.05
N TYR A 157 -1.19 -15.79 -16.28
CA TYR A 157 0.17 -15.41 -16.64
C TYR A 157 1.26 -16.15 -15.89
N ILE A 158 0.90 -17.13 -15.05
CA ILE A 158 1.89 -17.99 -14.38
C ILE A 158 2.48 -18.95 -15.43
N PRO A 159 3.82 -19.04 -15.56
CA PRO A 159 4.46 -20.01 -16.45
C PRO A 159 4.32 -21.45 -15.97
N ASP A 160 4.23 -22.40 -16.91
CA ASP A 160 4.08 -23.84 -16.60
C ASP A 160 5.23 -24.40 -15.75
N TRP A 161 6.45 -23.90 -15.92
CA TRP A 161 7.63 -24.37 -15.18
C TRP A 161 7.51 -24.18 -13.66
N VAL A 162 6.67 -23.23 -13.21
CA VAL A 162 6.36 -23.00 -11.78
C VAL A 162 5.69 -24.25 -11.15
N PHE A 163 5.05 -25.08 -11.97
CA PHE A 163 4.34 -26.30 -11.55
C PHE A 163 5.12 -27.59 -11.81
N GLU A 164 6.37 -27.51 -12.29
CA GLU A 164 7.23 -28.68 -12.44
C GLU A 164 7.51 -29.36 -11.08
N GLU A 165 7.63 -30.69 -11.11
CA GLU A 165 7.95 -31.51 -9.93
C GLU A 165 9.37 -31.22 -9.40
N GLY A 166 9.56 -31.34 -8.08
CA GLY A 166 10.88 -31.17 -7.44
C GLY A 166 11.24 -29.72 -7.10
N ARG A 167 10.24 -28.83 -7.11
CA ARG A 167 10.36 -27.39 -6.85
C ARG A 167 9.66 -26.96 -5.56
N GLU A 168 9.21 -27.92 -4.74
CA GLU A 168 8.35 -27.68 -3.58
C GLU A 168 9.04 -26.86 -2.50
N GLU A 169 10.36 -26.92 -2.38
CA GLU A 169 11.16 -26.19 -1.39
C GLU A 169 11.56 -24.77 -1.86
N ASP A 170 11.32 -24.39 -3.12
CA ASP A 170 11.63 -23.03 -3.60
C ASP A 170 10.51 -22.07 -3.17
N LEU A 171 10.81 -21.21 -2.18
CA LEU A 171 9.87 -20.26 -1.59
C LEU A 171 9.35 -19.24 -2.62
N PHE A 172 10.13 -18.90 -3.64
CA PHE A 172 9.64 -18.06 -4.75
C PHE A 172 8.63 -18.85 -5.59
N VAL A 173 8.91 -20.11 -5.91
CA VAL A 173 7.98 -20.98 -6.64
C VAL A 173 6.67 -21.17 -5.86
N GLN A 174 6.74 -21.40 -4.54
CA GLN A 174 5.54 -21.48 -3.69
C GLN A 174 4.69 -20.20 -3.79
N THR A 175 5.33 -19.03 -3.68
CA THR A 175 4.67 -17.72 -3.84
C THR A 175 4.06 -17.56 -5.24
N ALA A 176 4.82 -17.95 -6.28
CA ALA A 176 4.45 -17.81 -7.68
C ALA A 176 3.24 -18.66 -8.07
N ARG A 177 3.07 -19.85 -7.50
CA ARG A 177 1.94 -20.77 -7.78
C ARG A 177 0.58 -20.13 -7.46
N ALA A 178 0.50 -19.37 -6.37
CA ALA A 178 -0.70 -18.61 -6.00
C ALA A 178 -0.69 -17.17 -6.52
N ASN A 179 0.42 -16.76 -7.15
CA ASN A 179 0.70 -15.37 -7.53
C ASN A 179 0.46 -14.41 -6.35
N ASP A 180 0.92 -14.81 -5.16
CA ASP A 180 0.66 -14.10 -3.90
C ASP A 180 1.39 -12.78 -3.82
N THR A 181 0.72 -11.82 -3.19
CA THR A 181 1.25 -10.47 -3.04
C THR A 181 2.39 -10.46 -2.04
N VAL A 182 3.53 -9.93 -2.46
CA VAL A 182 4.72 -9.68 -1.65
C VAL A 182 4.98 -8.19 -1.64
N THR A 183 5.08 -7.59 -0.47
CA THR A 183 5.48 -6.19 -0.38
C THR A 183 6.99 -6.07 -0.49
N VAL A 184 7.45 -5.29 -1.46
CA VAL A 184 8.87 -5.04 -1.75
C VAL A 184 9.26 -3.63 -1.32
N LEU A 185 10.49 -3.47 -0.85
CA LEU A 185 11.08 -2.19 -0.49
C LEU A 185 12.05 -1.71 -1.56
N TYR A 186 11.95 -0.41 -1.88
CA TYR A 186 12.94 0.32 -2.66
C TYR A 186 13.47 1.49 -1.83
N LYS A 187 14.77 1.78 -1.95
CA LYS A 187 15.29 3.10 -1.58
C LYS A 187 14.88 4.10 -2.65
N LEU A 188 14.39 5.26 -2.22
CA LEU A 188 13.90 6.32 -3.10
C LEU A 188 14.86 7.52 -3.08
N ASN A 189 15.35 7.91 -4.25
CA ASN A 189 16.07 9.16 -4.45
C ASN A 189 15.11 10.22 -5.01
N LEU A 190 14.66 11.11 -4.13
CA LEU A 190 13.70 12.17 -4.47
C LEU A 190 14.26 13.17 -5.48
N ASP A 191 15.56 13.47 -5.43
CA ASP A 191 16.19 14.43 -6.32
C ASP A 191 16.26 13.91 -7.76
N GLU A 192 16.54 12.62 -7.95
CA GLU A 192 16.49 11.97 -9.26
C GLU A 192 15.04 11.85 -9.76
N LEU A 193 14.10 11.51 -8.86
CA LEU A 193 12.67 11.43 -9.19
C LEU A 193 12.15 12.76 -9.74
N LYS A 194 12.39 13.89 -9.03
CA LYS A 194 11.88 15.21 -9.46
C LYS A 194 12.59 15.78 -10.68
N GLN A 195 13.77 15.25 -11.04
CA GLN A 195 14.47 15.58 -12.28
C GLN A 195 14.01 14.70 -13.48
N GLY A 196 13.09 13.76 -13.25
CA GLY A 196 12.64 12.82 -14.27
C GLY A 196 13.63 11.70 -14.58
N ALA A 197 14.68 11.53 -13.77
CA ALA A 197 15.71 10.50 -13.92
C ALA A 197 15.29 9.20 -13.21
N TYR A 198 14.13 8.67 -13.61
CA TYR A 198 13.42 7.56 -12.95
C TYR A 198 14.27 6.30 -12.78
N GLU A 199 15.14 5.99 -13.74
CA GLU A 199 16.05 4.85 -13.71
C GLU A 199 17.06 4.88 -12.55
N LYS A 200 17.26 6.07 -11.95
CA LYS A 200 18.13 6.28 -10.78
C LYS A 200 17.35 6.59 -9.51
N ALA A 201 16.04 6.82 -9.62
CA ALA A 201 15.19 7.17 -8.50
C ALA A 201 14.94 5.98 -7.56
N PHE A 202 14.96 4.76 -8.07
CA PHE A 202 14.60 3.56 -7.31
C PHE A 202 15.77 2.58 -7.24
N GLN A 203 16.12 2.13 -6.02
CA GLN A 203 17.07 1.04 -5.81
C GLN A 203 16.38 -0.10 -5.08
N TYR A 204 16.29 -1.26 -5.72
CA TYR A 204 15.64 -2.45 -5.16
C TYR A 204 16.39 -2.95 -3.92
N ILE A 205 15.68 -3.16 -2.82
CA ILE A 205 16.25 -3.75 -1.59
C ILE A 205 15.88 -5.22 -1.50
N GLY A 206 14.58 -5.52 -1.47
CA GLY A 206 14.09 -6.87 -1.30
C GLY A 206 12.66 -6.94 -0.77
N PRO A 207 12.12 -8.15 -0.61
CA PRO A 207 10.82 -8.35 0.03
C PRO A 207 10.87 -7.99 1.52
N LEU A 208 9.79 -7.42 2.04
CA LEU A 208 9.53 -7.25 3.47
C LEU A 208 8.54 -8.28 4.02
N THR A 209 7.93 -9.06 3.14
CA THR A 209 6.92 -10.07 3.51
C THR A 209 7.14 -11.35 2.73
N GLU A 210 6.69 -12.47 3.28
CA GLU A 210 6.84 -13.80 2.69
C GLU A 210 5.54 -14.26 2.04
N GLY A 211 5.45 -14.18 0.71
CA GLY A 211 4.23 -14.54 -0.03
C GLY A 211 3.83 -16.01 0.14
N HIS A 212 4.80 -16.90 0.32
CA HIS A 212 4.57 -18.32 0.64
C HIS A 212 3.99 -18.56 2.04
N VAL A 213 4.08 -17.57 2.95
CA VAL A 213 3.43 -17.60 4.27
C VAL A 213 2.02 -17.01 4.18
N SER A 214 1.88 -15.85 3.53
CA SER A 214 0.60 -15.15 3.36
C SER A 214 0.69 -14.06 2.29
N ASP A 215 -0.35 -13.90 1.45
CA ASP A 215 -0.55 -12.67 0.67
C ASP A 215 -0.59 -11.48 1.65
N ASN A 216 0.36 -10.54 1.51
CA ASN A 216 0.59 -9.52 2.52
C ASN A 216 0.74 -8.13 1.87
N ARG A 217 0.01 -7.17 2.42
CA ARG A 217 -0.13 -5.82 1.87
C ARG A 217 0.00 -4.79 2.99
N ASP A 218 -0.11 -3.51 2.62
CA ASP A 218 -0.28 -2.41 3.56
C ASP A 218 0.93 -2.23 4.49
N VAL A 219 2.15 -2.38 3.92
CA VAL A 219 3.41 -2.42 4.68
C VAL A 219 4.13 -1.09 4.64
N PHE A 220 4.61 -0.65 5.80
CA PHE A 220 5.48 0.52 5.96
C PHE A 220 6.09 0.55 7.35
N LEU A 221 7.17 1.30 7.52
CA LEU A 221 7.94 1.33 8.76
C LEU A 221 7.64 2.60 9.58
N PHE A 222 7.84 2.48 10.90
CA PHE A 222 8.08 3.64 11.74
C PHE A 222 9.45 4.26 11.40
N PRO A 223 9.60 5.58 11.52
CA PRO A 223 10.83 6.26 11.10
C PRO A 223 12.03 6.01 12.01
N ASN A 224 11.80 5.62 13.26
CA ASN A 224 12.84 5.36 14.25
C ASN A 224 12.69 3.93 14.78
N LYS A 225 13.83 3.35 15.18
CA LYS A 225 13.84 2.09 15.92
C LYS A 225 13.20 2.26 17.30
N MET A 226 12.72 1.15 17.84
CA MET A 226 12.13 1.06 19.17
C MET A 226 12.83 -0.03 19.97
N MET A 227 12.86 0.13 21.29
CA MET A 227 13.34 -0.93 22.18
C MET A 227 12.23 -1.97 22.34
N ILE A 228 12.51 -3.22 21.96
CA ILE A 228 11.57 -4.36 22.01
C ILE A 228 12.38 -5.58 22.47
N ASP A 229 11.94 -6.24 23.54
CA ASP A 229 12.60 -7.44 24.10
C ASP A 229 14.11 -7.25 24.34
N GLY A 230 14.49 -6.10 24.87
CA GLY A 230 15.85 -5.69 25.21
C GLY A 230 16.73 -5.31 24.02
N LYS A 231 16.15 -5.10 22.83
CA LYS A 231 16.89 -4.78 21.60
C LYS A 231 16.30 -3.58 20.88
N GLU A 232 17.19 -2.75 20.34
CA GLU A 232 16.79 -1.67 19.43
C GLU A 232 16.49 -2.25 18.04
N GLN A 233 15.22 -2.18 17.61
CA GLN A 233 14.71 -2.85 16.42
C GLN A 233 13.93 -1.90 15.51
N TYR A 234 13.98 -2.13 14.20
CA TYR A 234 13.03 -1.54 13.26
C TYR A 234 11.64 -2.10 13.53
N LEU A 235 10.61 -1.30 13.29
CA LEU A 235 9.22 -1.68 13.46
C LEU A 235 8.44 -1.37 12.18
N MET A 236 7.73 -2.36 11.64
CA MET A 236 6.82 -2.19 10.50
C MET A 236 5.38 -2.52 10.86
N LEU A 237 4.43 -1.87 10.21
CA LEU A 237 3.06 -2.36 10.11
C LEU A 237 2.94 -3.22 8.86
N HIS A 238 2.11 -4.26 8.91
CA HIS A 238 1.75 -5.09 7.76
C HIS A 238 0.37 -5.72 7.94
N ARG A 239 -0.19 -6.26 6.86
CA ARG A 239 -1.53 -6.87 6.87
C ARG A 239 -1.55 -8.18 6.09
N PRO A 240 -1.32 -9.33 6.77
CA PRO A 240 -1.48 -10.63 6.15
C PRO A 240 -2.95 -10.93 5.84
N MET A 241 -3.21 -11.55 4.69
CA MET A 241 -4.55 -12.03 4.31
C MET A 241 -4.91 -13.29 5.09
N ASN A 242 -4.01 -14.27 5.08
CA ASN A 242 -4.08 -15.42 5.98
C ASN A 242 -3.35 -15.07 7.28
N VAL A 243 -4.10 -14.90 8.36
CA VAL A 243 -3.57 -14.52 9.68
C VAL A 243 -3.14 -15.70 10.54
N LEU A 244 -3.52 -16.94 10.18
CA LEU A 244 -3.28 -18.13 11.00
C LEU A 244 -1.79 -18.35 11.36
N PRO A 245 -0.81 -18.05 10.48
CA PRO A 245 0.61 -18.19 10.83
C PRO A 245 1.12 -17.16 11.85
N PHE A 246 0.36 -16.11 12.15
CA PHE A 246 0.80 -14.98 12.98
C PHE A 246 0.20 -15.03 14.39
N ASP A 247 0.80 -14.30 15.33
CA ASP A 247 0.34 -14.22 16.72
C ASP A 247 -1.15 -13.84 16.81
N GLU A 248 -1.88 -14.48 17.73
CA GLU A 248 -3.34 -14.38 17.85
C GLU A 248 -4.16 -14.67 16.56
N GLY A 249 -3.55 -15.18 15.49
CA GLY A 249 -4.20 -15.45 14.21
C GLY A 249 -5.43 -16.37 14.30
N GLU A 250 -5.30 -17.45 15.08
CA GLU A 250 -6.39 -18.40 15.39
C GLU A 250 -7.57 -17.76 16.14
N LYS A 251 -7.33 -16.66 16.87
CA LYS A 251 -8.38 -15.93 17.59
C LYS A 251 -9.10 -14.96 16.66
N VAL A 252 -8.37 -14.20 15.84
CA VAL A 252 -8.97 -13.13 15.01
C VAL A 252 -9.53 -13.63 13.69
N LYS A 253 -8.88 -14.61 13.04
CA LYS A 253 -9.34 -15.29 11.80
C LYS A 253 -9.68 -14.40 10.60
N LYS A 254 -9.41 -13.10 10.68
CA LYS A 254 -9.70 -12.10 9.64
C LYS A 254 -8.47 -11.24 9.39
N PRO A 255 -8.24 -10.76 8.16
CA PRO A 255 -7.12 -9.88 7.86
C PRO A 255 -7.16 -8.65 8.78
N SER A 256 -6.05 -8.45 9.49
CA SER A 256 -5.91 -7.55 10.63
C SER A 256 -4.57 -6.82 10.54
N ILE A 257 -4.42 -5.71 11.25
CA ILE A 257 -3.18 -4.93 11.26
C ILE A 257 -2.24 -5.56 12.29
N TYR A 258 -1.06 -5.94 11.82
CA TYR A 258 0.02 -6.47 12.62
C TYR A 258 1.20 -5.51 12.65
N LEU A 259 1.98 -5.60 13.72
CA LEU A 259 3.32 -5.07 13.82
C LEU A 259 4.33 -6.20 13.63
N ALA A 260 5.49 -5.88 13.04
CA ALA A 260 6.64 -6.76 13.05
C ALA A 260 7.88 -5.98 13.48
N ALA A 261 8.72 -6.59 14.32
CA ALA A 261 9.98 -6.02 14.79
C ALA A 261 11.17 -6.86 14.32
N ALA A 262 12.23 -6.21 13.85
CA ALA A 262 13.44 -6.88 13.39
C ALA A 262 14.71 -6.01 13.56
N SER A 263 15.87 -6.64 13.77
CA SER A 263 17.15 -5.94 13.98
C SER A 263 17.69 -5.27 12.71
N SER A 264 17.37 -5.83 11.54
CA SER A 264 17.67 -5.26 10.23
C SER A 264 16.42 -5.30 9.34
N ILE A 265 16.36 -4.42 8.34
CA ILE A 265 15.19 -4.30 7.46
C ILE A 265 15.01 -5.58 6.62
N GLU A 266 16.12 -6.20 6.22
CA GLU A 266 16.15 -7.43 5.44
C GLU A 266 15.64 -8.65 6.22
N ASP A 267 15.57 -8.56 7.55
CA ASP A 267 15.10 -9.64 8.41
C ASP A 267 13.57 -9.74 8.48
N PHE A 268 12.82 -8.73 8.00
CA PHE A 268 11.35 -8.72 8.04
C PHE A 268 10.69 -9.85 7.23
N ALA A 269 11.32 -10.28 6.13
CA ALA A 269 10.88 -11.42 5.34
C ALA A 269 11.63 -12.70 5.75
N SER A 270 11.65 -13.00 7.05
CA SER A 270 12.23 -14.22 7.60
C SER A 270 11.67 -14.53 8.99
N GLU A 271 11.93 -15.75 9.47
CA GLU A 271 11.62 -16.19 10.85
C GLU A 271 12.25 -15.36 11.98
N ARG A 272 13.15 -14.43 11.65
CA ARG A 272 13.79 -13.52 12.62
C ARG A 272 12.92 -12.32 12.99
N ALA A 273 11.85 -12.05 12.25
CA ALA A 273 10.90 -11.01 12.59
C ALA A 273 9.94 -11.50 13.69
N ALA A 274 9.76 -10.68 14.73
CA ALA A 274 8.75 -10.93 15.76
C ALA A 274 7.47 -10.19 15.40
N HIS A 275 6.33 -10.90 15.36
CA HIS A 275 5.04 -10.33 14.98
C HIS A 275 4.11 -10.16 16.19
N ARG A 276 3.34 -9.06 16.21
CA ARG A 276 2.31 -8.78 17.22
C ARG A 276 1.05 -8.24 16.57
N LEU A 277 -0.12 -8.74 16.96
CA LEU A 277 -1.40 -8.15 16.54
C LEU A 277 -1.54 -6.73 17.13
N LEU A 278 -1.79 -5.73 16.28
CA LEU A 278 -2.07 -4.35 16.72
C LEU A 278 -3.57 -4.09 16.80
N ALA A 279 -4.30 -4.43 15.74
CA ALA A 279 -5.74 -4.20 15.66
C ALA A 279 -6.41 -5.24 14.76
N SER A 280 -7.57 -5.71 15.17
CA SER A 280 -8.46 -6.56 14.36
C SER A 280 -9.79 -5.83 14.05
N PRO A 281 -10.58 -6.32 13.08
CA PRO A 281 -11.95 -5.86 12.88
C PRO A 281 -12.77 -5.87 14.17
N ARG A 282 -13.50 -4.78 14.40
CA ARG A 282 -14.30 -4.53 15.60
C ARG A 282 -15.62 -3.84 15.30
N PHE A 283 -15.62 -2.87 14.38
CA PHE A 283 -16.81 -2.10 14.04
C PHE A 283 -17.53 -2.68 12.82
N ASP A 284 -18.82 -2.38 12.66
CA ASP A 284 -19.65 -2.90 11.55
C ASP A 284 -19.03 -2.65 10.16
N TRP A 285 -18.40 -1.50 9.96
CA TRP A 285 -17.76 -1.12 8.69
C TRP A 285 -16.41 -1.83 8.42
N GLU A 286 -15.91 -2.60 9.39
CA GLU A 286 -14.63 -3.32 9.32
C GLU A 286 -14.82 -4.83 9.08
N GLU A 287 -16.08 -5.30 8.96
CA GLU A 287 -16.48 -6.69 9.13
C GLU A 287 -15.61 -7.71 8.39
N ASN A 288 -15.18 -7.41 7.17
CA ASN A 288 -14.37 -8.33 6.37
C ASN A 288 -12.88 -8.22 6.67
N ARG A 289 -12.34 -7.00 6.74
CA ARG A 289 -10.90 -6.74 6.95
C ARG A 289 -10.61 -5.30 7.34
N ILE A 290 -9.44 -5.10 7.95
CA ILE A 290 -8.80 -3.80 8.10
C ILE A 290 -7.33 -3.85 7.66
N GLY A 291 -6.75 -2.70 7.30
CA GLY A 291 -5.34 -2.56 6.95
C GLY A 291 -4.87 -1.11 7.19
N ALA A 292 -3.60 -0.93 7.56
CA ALA A 292 -3.04 0.39 7.77
C ALA A 292 -2.83 1.10 6.41
N SER A 293 -3.16 2.38 6.30
CA SER A 293 -3.26 3.01 4.98
C SER A 293 -1.92 3.56 4.50
N TRP A 294 -1.26 4.34 5.37
CA TRP A 294 0.00 5.03 5.09
C TRP A 294 0.82 5.25 6.38
N PRO A 295 2.12 5.58 6.27
CA PRO A 295 3.09 5.59 7.38
C PRO A 295 2.67 6.40 8.62
N PRO A 296 2.91 5.92 9.86
CA PRO A 296 2.43 6.60 11.05
C PRO A 296 2.97 8.01 11.18
N LEU A 297 2.10 8.96 11.51
CA LEU A 297 2.46 10.35 11.72
C LEU A 297 2.77 10.59 13.20
N LYS A 298 3.99 11.07 13.48
CA LYS A 298 4.43 11.32 14.85
C LYS A 298 3.61 12.43 15.51
N LEU A 299 3.05 12.13 16.68
CA LEU A 299 2.44 13.08 17.58
C LEU A 299 3.39 13.38 18.75
N VAL A 300 2.86 13.81 19.88
CA VAL A 300 3.63 14.08 21.11
C VAL A 300 3.69 12.84 22.01
N ASN A 301 4.66 12.79 22.94
CA ASN A 301 4.73 11.78 24.01
C ASN A 301 4.77 10.31 23.54
N GLY A 302 5.45 10.04 22.44
CA GLY A 302 5.56 8.67 21.87
C GLY A 302 4.24 8.19 21.25
N GLU A 303 3.32 9.09 20.94
CA GLU A 303 2.08 8.78 20.23
C GLU A 303 2.23 8.96 18.73
N TRP A 304 1.46 8.18 17.98
CA TRP A 304 1.45 8.15 16.53
C TRP A 304 0.01 8.10 16.02
N LEU A 305 -0.31 8.95 15.06
CA LEU A 305 -1.55 8.85 14.30
C LEU A 305 -1.37 7.79 13.22
N VAL A 306 -2.21 6.76 13.25
CA VAL A 306 -2.27 5.70 12.25
C VAL A 306 -3.59 5.81 11.51
N SER A 307 -3.51 6.12 10.21
CA SER A 307 -4.65 6.01 9.31
C SER A 307 -4.83 4.55 8.90
N TYR A 308 -6.07 4.11 8.81
CA TYR A 308 -6.38 2.74 8.40
C TYR A 308 -7.68 2.67 7.62
N HIS A 309 -7.79 1.64 6.79
CA HIS A 309 -8.97 1.34 6.03
C HIS A 309 -9.72 0.13 6.60
N GLY A 310 -11.02 0.07 6.33
CA GLY A 310 -11.87 -1.08 6.61
C GLY A 310 -12.75 -1.40 5.42
N LYS A 311 -13.03 -2.68 5.22
CA LYS A 311 -14.03 -3.18 4.27
C LYS A 311 -15.04 -4.03 5.02
N LYS A 312 -16.32 -3.74 4.80
CA LYS A 312 -17.43 -4.59 5.26
C LYS A 312 -17.77 -5.67 4.23
N ASP A 313 -18.19 -5.25 3.04
CA ASP A 313 -18.57 -6.12 1.92
C ASP A 313 -18.39 -5.36 0.59
N ALA A 314 -18.88 -5.92 -0.52
CA ALA A 314 -18.76 -5.30 -1.84
C ALA A 314 -19.73 -4.11 -2.07
N GLU A 315 -20.85 -4.05 -1.32
CA GLU A 315 -21.86 -2.98 -1.43
C GLU A 315 -21.44 -1.76 -0.61
N PHE A 316 -20.98 -1.99 0.62
CA PHE A 316 -20.49 -0.96 1.52
C PHE A 316 -19.10 -0.46 1.11
N GLY A 317 -18.24 -1.39 0.68
CA GLY A 317 -16.93 -1.12 0.14
C GLY A 317 -15.89 -0.63 1.15
N TYR A 318 -14.88 0.09 0.66
CA TYR A 318 -13.71 0.51 1.43
C TYR A 318 -13.87 1.94 1.96
N THR A 319 -13.54 2.11 3.23
CA THR A 319 -13.62 3.38 3.94
C THR A 319 -12.42 3.58 4.87
N GLN A 320 -12.16 4.81 5.31
CA GLN A 320 -11.01 5.18 6.13
C GLN A 320 -11.44 5.69 7.52
N SER A 321 -10.61 5.39 8.50
CA SER A 321 -10.65 6.00 9.83
C SER A 321 -9.23 6.06 10.42
N PHE A 322 -9.13 6.46 11.68
CA PHE A 322 -7.87 6.73 12.35
C PHE A 322 -7.85 6.16 13.76
N MET A 323 -6.65 5.81 14.21
CA MET A 323 -6.34 5.43 15.58
C MET A 323 -5.09 6.16 16.05
N ILE A 324 -4.94 6.30 17.36
CA ILE A 324 -3.70 6.76 17.99
C ILE A 324 -3.06 5.55 18.68
N VAL A 325 -1.81 5.31 18.31
CA VAL A 325 -0.96 4.25 18.85
C VAL A 325 0.10 4.90 19.75
N LYS A 326 0.46 4.24 20.85
CA LYS A 326 1.45 4.72 21.81
C LYS A 326 2.59 3.73 21.97
N GLU A 327 3.81 4.22 21.86
CA GLU A 327 5.02 3.47 22.20
C GLU A 327 4.97 2.93 23.63
N GLN A 328 5.59 1.78 23.84
CA GLN A 328 5.76 1.18 25.17
C GLN A 328 7.25 1.15 25.52
N GLU A 329 7.56 1.07 26.81
CA GLU A 329 8.92 0.80 27.26
C GLU A 329 9.23 -0.68 27.01
N ASP A 330 10.19 -0.96 26.13
CA ASP A 330 10.68 -2.32 25.83
C ASP A 330 9.64 -3.31 25.27
N ASP A 331 8.58 -2.80 24.61
CA ASP A 331 7.50 -3.62 24.04
C ASP A 331 6.89 -2.96 22.79
N PHE A 332 6.06 -3.71 22.07
CA PHE A 332 5.33 -3.24 20.91
C PHE A 332 4.37 -2.10 21.26
N PRO A 333 4.22 -1.09 20.39
CA PRO A 333 3.21 -0.05 20.55
C PRO A 333 1.78 -0.60 20.61
N ILE A 334 0.92 0.08 21.38
CA ILE A 334 -0.48 -0.31 21.59
C ILE A 334 -1.45 0.77 21.11
N VAL A 335 -2.66 0.38 20.71
CA VAL A 335 -3.73 1.34 20.43
C VAL A 335 -4.22 1.95 21.75
N ILE A 336 -4.27 3.28 21.83
CA ILE A 336 -4.80 4.02 23.00
C ILE A 336 -6.10 4.77 22.71
N HIS A 337 -6.34 5.12 21.45
CA HIS A 337 -7.57 5.76 20.99
C HIS A 337 -7.95 5.21 19.62
N ARG A 338 -9.20 4.82 19.41
CA ARG A 338 -9.67 4.31 18.11
C ARG A 338 -11.04 4.87 17.75
N CYS A 339 -11.14 5.55 16.61
CA CYS A 339 -12.40 6.12 16.18
C CYS A 339 -13.39 5.01 15.75
N PRO A 340 -14.59 4.89 16.35
CA PRO A 340 -15.55 3.84 16.02
C PRO A 340 -16.28 4.07 14.69
N THR A 341 -16.19 5.28 14.15
CA THR A 341 -16.88 5.66 12.91
C THR A 341 -15.91 5.76 11.74
N ARG A 342 -16.43 5.53 10.53
CA ARG A 342 -15.73 5.90 9.31
C ARG A 342 -15.70 7.43 9.12
N LEU A 343 -14.53 7.97 8.82
CA LEU A 343 -14.31 9.40 8.63
C LEU A 343 -14.18 9.81 7.16
N MET A 344 -13.72 8.91 6.29
CA MET A 344 -13.68 9.16 4.84
C MET A 344 -14.27 7.97 4.09
N TYR A 345 -15.21 8.23 3.19
CA TYR A 345 -15.81 7.26 2.29
C TYR A 345 -16.24 7.96 1.00
N ALA A 346 -16.49 7.19 -0.07
CA ALA A 346 -16.95 7.76 -1.32
C ALA A 346 -18.32 8.43 -1.14
N GLU A 347 -18.41 9.70 -1.52
CA GLU A 347 -19.63 10.53 -1.42
C GLU A 347 -19.89 11.33 -2.69
N ARG A 348 -18.84 11.68 -3.45
CA ARG A 348 -18.96 12.50 -4.66
C ARG A 348 -19.33 11.66 -5.85
N GLU A 349 -20.09 12.23 -6.78
CA GLU A 349 -20.49 11.56 -8.02
C GLU A 349 -19.29 10.97 -8.79
N TRP A 350 -18.17 11.69 -8.84
CA TRP A 350 -16.97 11.21 -9.55
C TRP A 350 -16.19 10.12 -8.79
N GLU A 351 -16.38 10.01 -7.47
CA GLU A 351 -15.80 8.97 -6.61
C GLU A 351 -16.61 7.67 -6.65
N MET A 352 -17.88 7.76 -7.06
CA MET A 352 -18.75 6.60 -7.11
C MET A 352 -18.36 5.67 -8.25
N PRO A 353 -18.59 4.36 -8.07
CA PRO A 353 -18.10 3.38 -9.00
C PRO A 353 -18.80 3.44 -10.36
N THR A 354 -18.04 3.17 -11.43
CA THR A 354 -18.57 3.08 -12.80
C THR A 354 -18.34 1.68 -13.37
N ASP A 355 -17.08 1.33 -13.64
CA ASP A 355 -16.68 0.02 -14.17
C ASP A 355 -16.50 -1.04 -13.07
N TYR A 356 -16.24 -0.59 -11.84
CA TYR A 356 -16.01 -1.43 -10.66
C TYR A 356 -17.27 -1.33 -9.79
N PRO A 357 -17.79 -2.40 -9.18
CA PRO A 357 -19.06 -2.31 -8.46
C PRO A 357 -18.93 -1.77 -7.03
N THR A 358 -17.73 -1.81 -6.45
CA THR A 358 -17.49 -1.52 -5.04
C THR A 358 -17.12 -0.06 -4.78
N PRO A 359 -17.89 0.69 -3.96
CA PRO A 359 -17.47 2.00 -3.46
C PRO A 359 -16.12 1.92 -2.76
N CYS A 360 -15.14 2.70 -3.20
CA CYS A 360 -13.80 2.60 -2.66
C CYS A 360 -13.20 3.99 -2.49
N LEU A 361 -12.82 4.33 -1.26
CA LEU A 361 -11.89 5.41 -0.98
C LEU A 361 -10.68 4.81 -0.27
N PHE A 362 -9.52 4.83 -0.92
CA PHE A 362 -8.31 4.16 -0.44
C PHE A 362 -7.13 5.13 -0.34
N THR A 363 -6.75 5.52 0.89
CA THR A 363 -5.62 6.44 1.10
C THR A 363 -4.29 5.69 1.10
N THR A 364 -3.25 6.28 0.51
CA THR A 364 -1.89 5.70 0.41
C THR A 364 -0.77 6.70 0.72
N GLY A 365 -1.13 7.98 0.93
CA GLY A 365 -0.22 9.00 1.42
C GLY A 365 -0.92 10.00 2.32
N GLY A 366 -0.20 10.47 3.34
CA GLY A 366 -0.62 11.52 4.26
C GLY A 366 0.59 12.36 4.65
N ILE A 367 0.52 13.68 4.48
CA ILE A 367 1.60 14.63 4.84
C ILE A 367 1.04 15.82 5.59
N VAL A 368 1.85 16.40 6.48
CA VAL A 368 1.50 17.63 7.21
C VAL A 368 2.06 18.84 6.48
N MET A 369 1.19 19.82 6.20
CA MET A 369 1.53 21.10 5.61
C MET A 369 0.85 22.22 6.42
N GLY A 370 1.63 22.90 7.25
CA GLY A 370 1.06 23.87 8.19
C GLY A 370 0.21 23.17 9.24
N GLU A 371 -1.06 23.57 9.33
CA GLU A 371 -2.05 22.96 10.25
C GLU A 371 -2.82 21.79 9.60
N ASP A 372 -2.69 21.60 8.29
CA ASP A 372 -3.44 20.62 7.53
C ASP A 372 -2.69 19.30 7.39
N LEU A 373 -3.42 18.21 7.59
CA LEU A 373 -3.10 16.89 7.07
C LEU A 373 -3.68 16.77 5.65
N ILE A 374 -2.80 16.69 4.66
CA ILE A 374 -3.14 16.45 3.25
C ILE A 374 -3.03 14.96 2.99
N MET A 375 -4.08 14.36 2.43
CA MET A 375 -4.12 12.94 2.10
C MET A 375 -4.49 12.74 0.64
N SER A 376 -3.75 11.84 -0.01
CA SER A 376 -4.02 11.41 -1.37
C SER A 376 -4.74 10.05 -1.35
N TYR A 377 -5.74 9.89 -2.21
CA TYR A 377 -6.58 8.70 -2.22
C TYR A 377 -6.96 8.23 -3.63
N GLY A 378 -7.09 6.92 -3.79
CA GLY A 378 -7.78 6.31 -4.93
C GLY A 378 -9.29 6.33 -4.69
N ALA A 379 -10.05 6.60 -5.76
CA ALA A 379 -11.51 6.56 -5.76
C ALA A 379 -12.02 5.54 -6.80
N ALA A 380 -12.88 4.63 -6.33
CA ALA A 380 -13.48 3.53 -7.10
C ALA A 380 -12.48 2.73 -7.96
N ASP A 381 -11.25 2.56 -7.47
CA ASP A 381 -10.14 1.91 -8.17
C ASP A 381 -9.84 2.46 -9.58
N GLN A 382 -10.17 3.74 -9.85
CA GLN A 382 -10.04 4.32 -11.18
C GLN A 382 -9.29 5.66 -11.21
N LYS A 383 -9.51 6.49 -10.19
CA LYS A 383 -9.12 7.91 -10.20
C LYS A 383 -8.38 8.28 -8.92
N VAL A 384 -7.72 9.43 -8.95
CA VAL A 384 -7.06 10.02 -7.77
C VAL A 384 -7.83 11.22 -7.26
N GLY A 385 -7.95 11.34 -5.94
CA GLY A 385 -8.38 12.54 -5.23
C GLY A 385 -7.38 12.99 -4.16
N VAL A 386 -7.62 14.19 -3.63
CA VAL A 386 -6.90 14.75 -2.49
C VAL A 386 -7.91 15.29 -1.47
N ALA A 387 -7.62 15.09 -0.20
CA ALA A 387 -8.40 15.56 0.93
C ALA A 387 -7.51 16.34 1.91
N TRP A 388 -8.08 17.32 2.58
CA TRP A 388 -7.44 18.11 3.63
C TRP A 388 -8.28 18.06 4.89
N VAL A 389 -7.63 18.04 6.04
CA VAL A 389 -8.28 18.15 7.35
C VAL A 389 -7.32 18.84 8.31
N ASN A 390 -7.83 19.69 9.18
CA ASN A 390 -7.02 20.25 10.26
C ASN A 390 -6.55 19.12 11.19
N LEU A 391 -5.23 18.98 11.37
CA LEU A 391 -4.63 17.87 12.12
C LEU A 391 -5.04 17.88 13.59
N ASP A 392 -5.05 19.05 14.22
CA ASP A 392 -5.38 19.20 15.63
C ASP A 392 -6.85 18.86 15.92
N GLU A 393 -7.77 19.26 15.03
CA GLU A 393 -9.18 18.88 15.11
C GLU A 393 -9.38 17.37 14.97
N LEU A 394 -8.68 16.74 14.02
CA LEU A 394 -8.73 15.30 13.80
C LEU A 394 -8.21 14.54 15.03
N VAL A 395 -7.03 14.88 15.53
CA VAL A 395 -6.41 14.24 16.70
C VAL A 395 -7.27 14.45 17.94
N SER A 396 -7.77 15.68 18.16
CA SER A 396 -8.66 15.98 19.29
C SER A 396 -9.95 15.17 19.23
N TYR A 397 -10.51 14.95 18.04
CA TYR A 397 -11.70 14.11 17.88
C TYR A 397 -11.42 12.64 18.20
N ILE A 398 -10.32 12.08 17.68
CA ILE A 398 -9.94 10.68 17.95
C ILE A 398 -9.73 10.44 19.45
N ARG A 399 -9.13 11.42 20.16
CA ARG A 399 -8.90 11.38 21.62
C ARG A 399 -10.18 11.36 22.45
N THR A 400 -11.35 11.61 21.86
CA THR A 400 -12.64 11.44 22.55
C THR A 400 -13.09 9.99 22.64
N PHE A 401 -12.32 9.03 22.12
CA PHE A 401 -12.61 7.60 22.18
C PHE A 401 -11.47 6.83 22.83
N ASP A 402 -11.76 5.81 23.62
CA ASP A 402 -10.75 4.85 24.10
C ASP A 402 -10.29 3.89 22.97
N ALA A 403 -9.39 2.96 23.29
CA ALA A 403 -8.89 1.94 22.36
C ALA A 403 -9.99 1.01 21.83
N GLU A 404 -11.08 0.88 22.58
CA GLU A 404 -12.22 0.02 22.30
C GLU A 404 -13.31 0.74 21.47
N GLY A 405 -13.14 2.04 21.23
CA GLY A 405 -14.06 2.91 20.51
C GLY A 405 -15.19 3.51 21.35
N ASN A 406 -15.13 3.39 22.68
CA ASN A 406 -16.11 4.01 23.58
C ASN A 406 -15.75 5.48 23.80
N GLN A 407 -16.76 6.34 23.88
CA GLN A 407 -16.55 7.77 24.12
C GLN A 407 -16.07 8.04 25.57
N ILE A 408 -15.07 8.92 25.74
CA ILE A 408 -14.45 9.29 27.03
C ILE A 408 -14.54 10.78 27.36
#